data_AF-A0A7C9VHW9-F1
#
_entry.id   AF-A0A7C9VHW9-F1
#
_cell.length_a   1.000
_cell.length_b   1.000
_cell.length_c   1.000
_cell.angle_alpha   90.00
_cell.angle_beta   90.00
_cell.angle_gamma   90.00
#
_symmetry.space_group_name_H-M   'P 1'
#
loop_
_entity.id
_entity.type
_entity.pdbx_description
1 polymer ?
#
loop_
_entity_poly.entity_id
_entity_poly.type
_entity_poly.pdbx_seq_one_letter_code
_entity_poly.pdbx_strand_id
1 'polypeptide(L)' 'MDHIVTLDARQEAILQTTAEKFARLHGGDTMKALKEQMVLNAHLQEKLDRQDRKPKSLV' A
#
# COMPACT_ATOMS: atom_id res chain seq x y z
N MET A 1 9.49 -7.20 7.88
CA MET A 1 10.40 -6.50 6.96
C MET A 1 10.84 -7.39 5.79
N ASP A 2 10.44 -8.67 5.75
CA ASP A 2 10.94 -9.66 4.78
C ASP A 2 10.37 -9.56 3.36
N HIS A 3 9.59 -8.50 3.06
CA HIS A 3 8.91 -8.30 1.78
C HIS A 3 9.03 -6.86 1.26
N ILE A 4 10.15 -6.18 1.53
CA ILE A 4 10.44 -4.92 0.84
C ILE A 4 10.72 -5.28 -0.62
N VAL A 5 9.76 -4.98 -1.49
CA VAL A 5 9.89 -5.24 -2.93
C VAL A 5 10.85 -4.22 -3.53
N THR A 6 11.92 -4.70 -4.16
CA THR A 6 12.78 -3.86 -5.00
C THR A 6 12.08 -3.62 -6.33
N LEU A 7 11.97 -2.35 -6.73
CA LEU A 7 11.37 -1.95 -7.99
C LEU A 7 12.45 -1.71 -9.04
N ASP A 8 12.16 -2.04 -10.30
CA ASP A 8 12.98 -1.57 -11.41
C ASP A 8 12.68 -0.09 -11.74
N ALA A 9 13.55 0.56 -12.53
CA ALA A 9 13.41 1.98 -12.85
C ALA A 9 12.08 2.35 -13.52
N ARG A 10 11.45 1.43 -14.27
CA ARG A 10 10.15 1.67 -14.89
C ARG A 10 9.05 1.61 -13.84
N GLN A 11 9.10 0.63 -12.94
CA GLN A 11 8.18 0.49 -11.82
C GLN A 11 8.28 1.67 -10.86
N GLU A 12 9.49 2.15 -10.57
CA GLU A 12 9.72 3.36 -9.78
C GLU A 12 9.09 4.60 -10.44
N ALA A 13 9.26 4.79 -11.75
CA ALA A 13 8.66 5.93 -12.46
C ALA A 13 7.12 5.89 -12.44
N ILE A 14 6.53 4.69 -12.55
CA ILE A 14 5.07 4.51 -12.43
C ILE A 14 4.60 4.80 -11.01
N LEU A 15 5.31 4.30 -9.99
CA LEU A 15 4.99 4.56 -8.59
C LEU A 15 5.09 6.06 -8.28
N GLN A 16 6.16 6.72 -8.73
CA GLN A 16 6.37 8.15 -8.57
C GLN A 16 5.21 8.96 -9.18
N THR A 17 4.82 8.66 -10.42
CA THR A 17 3.69 9.32 -11.09
C THR A 17 2.38 9.15 -10.31
N THR A 18 2.19 7.97 -9.73
CA THR A 18 0.99 7.65 -8.93
C THR A 18 1.00 8.39 -7.60
N ALA A 19 2.15 8.42 -6.92
CA ALA A 19 2.35 9.14 -5.67
C ALA A 19 2.13 10.65 -5.84
N GLU A 20 2.61 11.23 -6.93
CA GLU A 20 2.38 12.65 -7.25
C GLU A 20 0.90 12.98 -7.48
N LYS A 21 0.18 12.12 -8.23
CA LYS A 21 -1.27 12.27 -8.41
C LYS A 21 -1.99 12.18 -7.08
N PHE A 22 -1.61 11.22 -6.24
CA PHE A 22 -2.19 11.05 -4.92
C PHE A 22 -1.93 12.27 -4.02
N ALA A 23 -0.69 12.77 -3.93
CA ALA A 23 -0.37 13.96 -3.16
C ALA A 23 -1.16 15.20 -3.63
N ARG A 24 -1.41 15.35 -4.94
CA ARG A 24 -2.27 16.42 -5.48
C ARG A 24 -3.72 16.34 -5.00
N LEU A 25 -4.27 15.13 -4.82
CA LEU A 25 -5.61 14.96 -4.23
C LEU A 25 -5.68 15.46 -2.78
N HIS A 26 -4.55 15.45 -2.08
CA HIS A 26 -4.43 16.01 -0.72
C HIS A 26 -3.96 17.48 -0.72
N GLY A 27 -4.08 18.20 -1.84
CA GLY A 27 -3.71 19.61 -1.93
C GLY A 27 -2.20 19.87 -1.83
N GLY A 28 -1.38 18.85 -2.09
CA GLY A 28 0.07 18.91 -1.92
C GLY A 28 0.55 18.58 -0.51
N ASP A 29 -0.35 18.33 0.46
CA ASP A 29 0.02 17.89 1.80
C ASP A 29 0.46 16.42 1.78
N THR A 30 1.76 16.24 1.50
CA THR A 30 2.39 14.92 1.37
C THR A 30 2.39 14.18 2.70
N MET A 31 2.46 14.88 3.83
CA MET A 31 2.45 14.27 5.17
C MET A 31 1.07 13.72 5.51
N LYS A 32 0.00 14.46 5.19
CA LYS A 32 -1.37 13.97 5.32
C LYS A 32 -1.62 12.77 4.40
N ALA A 33 -1.24 12.89 3.13
CA ALA A 33 -1.35 11.81 2.14
C ALA A 33 -0.67 10.52 2.63
N LEU A 34 0.56 10.62 3.14
CA LEU A 34 1.30 9.49 3.68
C LEU A 34 0.58 8.83 4.87
N LYS A 35 0.08 9.62 5.83
CA LYS A 35 -0.65 9.11 7.00
C LYS A 35 -1.90 8.33 6.58
N GLU A 36 -2.67 8.86 5.63
CA GLU A 36 -3.87 8.19 5.13
C GLU A 36 -3.54 6.89 4.39
N GLN A 37 -2.47 6.86 3.57
CA GLN A 37 -1.99 5.63 2.94
C GLN A 37 -1.55 4.57 3.95
N MET A 38 -0.85 4.96 5.02
CA MET A 38 -0.46 4.03 6.08
C MET A 38 -1.68 3.40 6.77
N VAL A 39 -2.70 4.20 7.08
CA VAL A 39 -3.96 3.71 7.67
C VAL A 39 -4.70 2.77 6.72
N LEU A 40 -4.78 3.13 5.43
CA LEU A 40 -5.40 2.27 4.42
C LEU A 40 -4.65 0.94 4.29
N ASN A 41 -3.32 0.98 4.21
CA ASN A 41 -2.49 -0.21 4.10
C ASN A 41 -2.62 -1.11 5.33
N ALA A 42 -2.66 -0.55 6.54
CA ALA A 42 -2.91 -1.32 7.76
C ALA A 42 -4.28 -2.02 7.71
N HIS A 43 -5.32 -1.32 7.28
CA HIS A 43 -6.66 -1.91 7.17
C HIS A 43 -6.76 -2.99 6.09
N LEU A 44 -6.05 -2.81 4.97
CA LEU A 44 -5.94 -3.83 3.92
C LEU A 44 -5.19 -5.05 4.42
N GLN A 45 -4.09 -4.87 5.17
CA GLN A 45 -3.36 -5.97 5.79
C GLN A 45 -4.25 -6.74 6.77
N GLU A 46 -5.01 -6.05 7.62
CA GLU A 46 -5.97 -6.72 8.52
C GLU A 46 -7.02 -7.53 7.76
N LYS A 47 -7.49 -7.04 6.60
CA LYS A 47 -8.43 -7.77 5.75
C LYS A 47 -7.80 -9.01 5.12
N LEU A 48 -6.55 -8.88 4.64
CA LEU A 48 -5.79 -10.00 4.09
C LEU A 48 -5.53 -11.05 5.16
N ASP A 49 -5.10 -10.66 6.36
CA ASP A 49 -4.87 -11.57 7.49
C ASP A 49 -6.16 -12.30 7.89
N ARG A 50 -7.32 -11.63 7.86
CA ARG A 50 -8.61 -12.26 8.12
C ARG A 50 -9.00 -13.26 7.03
N GLN A 51 -8.65 -12.99 5.77
CA GLN A 51 -8.91 -13.90 4.65
C GLN A 51 -7.97 -15.11 4.66
N ASP A 52 -6.70 -14.90 5.02
CA ASP A 52 -5.67 -15.95 5.11
C ASP A 52 -5.88 -16.87 6.34
N ARG A 53 -6.51 -16.35 7.41
CA ARG A 53 -6.97 -17.14 8.56
C ARG A 53 -8.19 -18.03 8.30
N LYS A 54 -8.67 -18.17 7.05
CA LYS A 54 -9.63 -19.24 6.74
C LYS A 54 -8.98 -20.59 7.09
N PRO A 55 -9.62 -21.47 7.88
CA PRO A 55 -9.05 -22.78 8.16
C PRO A 55 -8.79 -23.46 6.81
N LYS A 56 -7.54 -23.92 6.60
CA LYS A 56 -7.27 -24.91 5.55
C LYS A 56 -8.33 -25.98 5.73
N SER A 57 -9.20 -26.13 4.73
CA SER A 57 -10.11 -27.25 4.67
C SER A 57 -9.25 -28.50 4.81
N LEU A 58 -9.37 -29.17 5.96
CA LEU A 58 -8.85 -30.50 6.17
C LEU A 58 -9.65 -31.39 5.22
N VAL A 59 -9.12 -31.59 4.02
CA VAL A 59 -9.51 -32.65 3.09
C VAL A 59 -8.32 -33.57 2.96
#